data_AF-A0A0S7ZS07-F1
#
_entry.id   AF-A0A0S7ZS07-F1
#
_cell.length_a   1.000
_cell.length_b   1.000
_cell.length_c   1.000
_cell.angle_alpha   90.00
_cell.angle_beta   90.00
_cell.angle_gamma   90.00
#
_symmetry.space_group_name_H-M   'P 1'
#
loop_
_entity.id
_entity.type
_entity.pdbx_description
1 polymer ?
#
loop_
_entity_poly.entity_id
_entity_poly.type
_entity_poly.pdbx_seq_one_letter_code
_entity_poly.pdbx_strand_id
1 'polypeptide(L)' 'MTISAQGDSLFKDDNIGSMWNILGQAMSGSSKGKSLKPLSAVNHFWFDWVAFKPETRIFKIVK' A
#
# COMPACT_ATOMS: atom_id res chain seq x y z
N MET A 1 12.79 3.16 -7.24
CA MET A 1 12.88 2.86 -5.79
C MET A 1 12.15 1.54 -5.61
N THR A 2 12.86 0.49 -5.21
CA THR A 2 12.28 -0.85 -5.03
C THR A 2 12.00 -1.02 -3.55
N ILE A 3 10.78 -1.43 -3.22
CA ILE A 3 10.33 -1.64 -1.85
C ILE A 3 9.99 -3.12 -1.66
N SER A 4 10.60 -3.75 -0.68
CA SER A 4 10.33 -5.13 -0.28
C SER A 4 9.54 -5.18 1.03
N ALA A 5 8.59 -6.10 1.13
CA ALA A 5 7.84 -6.33 2.37
C ALA A 5 8.64 -7.22 3.33
N GLN A 6 8.73 -6.81 4.59
CA GLN A 6 9.44 -7.52 5.67
C GLN A 6 8.46 -8.12 6.69
N GLY A 7 7.22 -8.39 6.26
CA GLY A 7 6.08 -8.77 7.08
C GLY A 7 4.84 -7.97 6.69
N ASP A 8 3.81 -7.98 7.55
CA ASP A 8 2.49 -7.44 7.19
C ASP A 8 2.40 -5.90 7.20
N SER A 9 3.33 -5.22 7.86
CA SER A 9 3.22 -3.77 8.12
C SER A 9 4.54 -3.02 8.06
N LEU A 10 5.59 -3.69 7.59
CA LEU A 10 6.94 -3.17 7.57
C LEU A 10 7.56 -3.36 6.18
N PHE A 11 8.07 -2.27 5.63
CA PHE A 11 8.60 -2.21 4.27
C PHE A 11 10.03 -1.72 4.29
N LYS A 12 10.90 -2.32 3.50
CA LYS A 12 12.29 -1.92 3.34
C LYS A 12 12.50 -1.29 1.98
N ASP A 13 13.16 -0.15 1.94
CA ASP A 13 13.73 0.39 0.71
C ASP A 13 15.04 -0.33 0.41
N ASP A 14 15.08 -1.07 -0.69
CA ASP A 14 16.22 -1.91 -1.04
C ASP A 14 17.46 -1.11 -1.47
N ASN A 15 17.28 0.17 -1.83
CA ASN A 15 18.39 1.02 -2.29
C ASN A 15 19.15 1.68 -1.14
N ILE A 16 18.44 2.07 -0.07
CA ILE A 16 19.02 2.85 1.04
C ILE A 16 18.86 2.18 2.40
N GLY A 17 18.14 1.07 2.47
CA GLY A 17 17.92 0.30 3.69
C GLY A 17 16.97 0.95 4.70
N SER A 18 16.29 2.04 4.33
CA SER A 18 15.30 2.70 5.20
C SER A 18 14.08 1.82 5.39
N MET A 19 13.55 1.78 6.62
CA MET A 19 12.39 0.99 6.99
C MET A 19 11.16 1.88 7.16
N TRP A 20 10.02 1.47 6.61
CA TRP A 20 8.79 2.26 6.55
C TRP A 20 7.61 1.47 7.11
N ASN A 21 6.71 2.15 7.85
CA ASN A 21 5.44 1.56 8.27
C ASN A 21 4.34 1.75 7.20
N ILE A 22 3.16 1.17 7.42
CA ILE A 22 2.02 1.25 6.47
C ILE A 22 1.52 2.68 6.21
N LEU A 23 1.79 3.62 7.11
CA LEU A 23 1.43 5.04 6.94
C LEU A 23 2.50 5.83 6.16
N GLY A 24 3.56 5.16 5.71
CA GLY A 24 4.67 5.80 4.99
C GLY A 24 5.61 6.59 5.89
N GLN A 25 5.68 6.29 7.20
CA GLN A 25 6.64 6.90 8.12
C GLN A 25 7.94 6.10 8.16
N ALA A 26 9.07 6.78 8.02
CA ALA A 26 10.39 6.16 8.11
C ALA A 26 10.77 5.90 9.57
N MET A 27 10.78 4.64 9.95
CA MET A 27 11.08 4.14 11.28
C MET A 27 12.59 4.06 11.55
N SER A 28 13.39 3.80 10.52
CA SER A 28 14.85 3.69 10.62
C SER A 28 15.55 3.97 9.28
N GLY A 29 16.89 3.97 9.30
CA GLY A 29 17.73 4.28 8.15
C GLY A 29 17.92 5.78 7.90
N SER A 30 18.49 6.12 6.75
CA SER A 30 18.82 7.50 6.36
C SER A 30 17.59 8.41 6.21
N SER A 31 16.40 7.82 6.09
CA SER A 31 15.14 8.56 6.00
C SER A 31 14.42 8.74 7.34
N LYS A 32 14.96 8.24 8.47
CA LYS A 32 14.27 8.25 9.77
C LYS A 32 13.68 9.63 10.09
N GLY A 33 12.40 9.66 10.49
CA GLY A 33 11.66 10.88 10.81
C GLY A 33 11.03 11.60 9.60
N LYS A 34 11.28 11.11 8.37
CA LYS A 34 10.55 11.56 7.18
C LYS A 34 9.25 10.78 7.01
N SER A 35 8.30 11.40 6.32
CA SER A 35 7.04 10.79 5.90
C SER A 35 6.89 10.90 4.39
N LEU A 36 6.41 9.83 3.76
CA LEU A 36 6.00 9.86 2.35
C LEU A 36 4.74 10.72 2.19
N LYS A 37 4.56 11.25 0.98
CA LYS A 37 3.30 11.94 0.64
C LYS A 37 2.18 10.89 0.57
N PRO A 38 1.12 11.01 1.38
CA PRO A 38 0.01 10.09 1.31
C PRO A 38 -0.70 10.23 -0.04
N LEU A 39 -1.04 9.10 -0.64
CA LEU A 39 -1.93 9.03 -1.79
C LEU A 39 -3.34 8.73 -1.31
N SER A 40 -4.35 9.22 -2.03
CA SER A 40 -5.73 8.89 -1.73
C SER A 40 -5.93 7.39 -1.96
N ALA A 41 -6.22 6.67 -0.89
CA ALA A 41 -6.47 5.24 -0.87
C ALA A 41 -7.66 4.96 0.04
N VAL A 42 -8.47 4.00 -0.37
CA VAL A 42 -9.73 3.66 0.30
C VAL A 42 -9.88 2.14 0.28
N ASN A 43 -10.23 1.57 1.43
CA ASN A 43 -10.56 0.16 1.55
C ASN A 43 -12.05 -0.02 1.21
N HIS A 44 -12.35 -0.63 0.07
CA HIS A 44 -13.72 -0.95 -0.33
C HIS A 44 -13.93 -2.45 -0.40
N PHE A 45 -15.10 -2.91 0.03
CA PHE A 45 -15.59 -4.21 -0.42
C PHE A 45 -15.88 -4.13 -1.93
N TRP A 46 -15.66 -5.23 -2.66
CA TRP A 46 -15.87 -5.24 -4.10
C TRP A 46 -17.32 -4.86 -4.49
N PHE A 47 -18.32 -5.24 -3.68
CA PHE A 47 -19.73 -4.94 -3.96
C PHE A 47 -20.10 -3.48 -3.70
N ASP A 48 -19.41 -2.81 -2.76
CA ASP A 48 -19.57 -1.38 -2.49
C ASP A 48 -18.90 -0.54 -3.60
N TRP A 49 -17.72 -0.95 -4.05
CA TRP A 49 -17.00 -0.30 -5.14
C TRP A 49 -17.84 -0.20 -6.43
N VAL A 50 -18.59 -1.24 -6.77
CA VAL A 50 -19.41 -1.27 -8.00
C VAL A 50 -20.57 -0.27 -7.96
N ALA A 51 -21.05 0.12 -6.77
CA ALA A 51 -22.03 1.19 -6.64
C ALA A 51 -21.44 2.56 -7.07
N PHE A 52 -20.14 2.77 -6.88
CA PHE A 52 -19.44 4.00 -7.27
C PHE A 52 -18.77 3.92 -8.66
N LYS A 53 -18.47 2.71 -9.13
CA LYS A 53 -17.78 2.41 -10.40
C LYS A 53 -18.50 1.30 -11.17
N PRO A 54 -19.69 1.59 -11.71
CA PRO A 54 -20.57 0.60 -12.33
C PRO A 54 -19.96 -0.08 -13.57
N GLU A 55 -18.98 0.55 -14.21
CA GLU A 55 -18.21 0.00 -15.35
C GLU A 55 -17.20 -1.09 -14.96
N THR A 56 -16.96 -1.29 -13.66
CA THR A 56 -16.02 -2.30 -13.16
C THR A 56 -16.52 -3.71 -13.51
N ARG A 57 -15.74 -4.45 -14.31
CA ARG A 57 -16.06 -5.83 -14.66
C ARG A 57 -15.84 -6.76 -13.47
N ILE A 58 -16.90 -7.47 -13.06
CA ILE A 58 -16.83 -8.49 -12.01
C ILE A 58 -16.71 -9.87 -12.69
N PHE A 59 -15.72 -10.66 -12.29
CA PHE A 59 -15.55 -12.03 -12.73
C PHE A 59 -15.98 -13.00 -11.64
N LYS A 60 -16.75 -14.03 -12.01
CA LYS A 60 -17.12 -15.13 -11.11
C LYS A 60 -16.41 -16.40 -11.57
N ILE A 61 -15.86 -17.14 -10.62
CA ILE A 61 -15.39 -18.51 -10.89
C ILE A 61 -16.63 -19.40 -10.99
N VAL A 62 -16.84 -19.99 -12.16
CA VAL A 62 -17.85 -21.04 -12.37
C VAL A 62 -17.17 -22.37 -12.05
N LYS A 63 -17.79 -23.16 -11.16
CA LYS A 63 -17.36 -24.52 -10.87
C LYS A 63 -17.86 -25.48 -11.94
#